data_AF-A0A925E0L7-F1
#
_entry.id   AF-A0A925E0L7-F1
#
_cell.length_a   1.000
_cell.length_b   1.000
_cell.length_c   1.000
_cell.angle_alpha   90.00
_cell.angle_beta   90.00
_cell.angle_gamma   90.00
#
_symmetry.space_group_name_H-M   'P 1'
#
loop_
_entity.id
_entity.type
_entity.pdbx_description
1 polymer ?
#
loop_
_entity_poly.entity_id
_entity_poly.type
_entity_poly.pdbx_seq_one_letter_code
_entity_poly.pdbx_strand_id
1 'polypeptide(L)'
;MNLANLIQYGLFLLIIILAVKPVGLYLYRVFEGEKTLLDPILRPVERLIYRACGIDEQSEMDWKHYALAFIAFSAVGTFTLFIILLIQSALPWYDAAHQTTPMTLDLALNTAISFSTTTTWQAYAGETTMSYLSQMVGLVAQNFLAGAGDAGFYFGSTLTAADSVDG
;
A
#
# COMPACT_ATOMS: atom_id res chain seq x y z
N MET A 1 15.25 3.82 -33.61
CA MET A 1 14.71 2.69 -32.81
C MET A 1 15.26 1.41 -33.38
N ASN A 2 15.96 0.60 -32.58
CA ASN A 2 16.48 -0.69 -33.02
C ASN A 2 15.37 -1.76 -32.97
N LEU A 3 15.43 -2.76 -33.86
CA LEU A 3 14.45 -3.85 -33.93
C LEU A 3 14.28 -4.58 -32.60
N ALA A 4 15.37 -4.75 -31.84
CA ALA A 4 15.35 -5.33 -30.50
C ALA A 4 14.47 -4.55 -29.51
N ASN A 5 14.54 -3.22 -29.53
CA ASN A 5 13.70 -2.37 -28.65
C ASN A 5 12.22 -2.48 -29.05
N LEU A 6 11.93 -2.56 -30.35
CA LEU A 6 10.56 -2.71 -30.84
C LEU A 6 9.95 -4.06 -30.40
N ILE A 7 10.73 -5.14 -30.50
CA ILE A 7 10.33 -6.47 -30.01
C ILE A 7 10.14 -6.45 -28.49
N GLN A 8 11.05 -5.83 -27.73
CA GLN A 8 10.94 -5.72 -26.28
C GLN A 8 9.68 -4.97 -25.85
N TYR A 9 9.35 -3.83 -26.48
CA TYR A 9 8.12 -3.10 -26.19
C TYR A 9 6.88 -3.88 -26.57
N GLY A 10 6.87 -4.55 -27.73
CA GLY A 10 5.76 -5.40 -28.15
C GLY A 10 5.51 -6.56 -27.19
N LEU A 11 6.57 -7.25 -26.76
CA LEU A 11 6.50 -8.35 -25.81
C LEU A 11 6.04 -7.88 -24.42
N PHE A 12 6.56 -6.74 -23.95
CA PHE A 12 6.13 -6.13 -22.69
C PHE A 12 4.63 -5.79 -22.68
N LEU A 13 4.13 -5.13 -23.73
CA LEU A 13 2.72 -4.81 -23.86
C LEU A 13 1.85 -6.06 -23.95
N LEU A 14 2.29 -7.08 -24.69
CA LEU A 14 1.58 -8.35 -24.79
C LEU A 14 1.42 -9.02 -23.42
N ILE A 15 2.51 -9.07 -22.62
CA ILE A 15 2.48 -9.66 -21.28
C ILE A 15 1.52 -8.88 -20.37
N ILE A 16 1.55 -7.55 -20.41
CA ILE A 16 0.62 -6.72 -19.62
C ILE A 16 -0.83 -7.02 -20.00
N ILE A 17 -1.17 -7.00 -21.28
CA ILE A 17 -2.55 -7.23 -21.75
C ILE A 17 -3.03 -8.62 -21.32
N LEU A 18 -2.17 -9.64 -21.44
CA LEU A 18 -2.48 -10.99 -21.01
C LEU A 18 -2.66 -11.09 -19.49
N ALA A 19 -1.95 -10.29 -18.69
CA ALA A 19 -2.05 -10.27 -17.24
C ALA A 19 -3.25 -9.46 -16.73
N VAL A 20 -3.67 -8.41 -17.44
CA VAL A 20 -4.79 -7.53 -17.03
C VAL A 20 -6.08 -8.31 -16.86
N LYS A 21 -6.43 -9.19 -17.79
CA LYS A 21 -7.70 -9.93 -17.74
C LYS A 21 -7.82 -10.87 -16.53
N PRO A 22 -6.85 -11.78 -16.24
CA PRO A 22 -6.95 -12.65 -15.08
C PRO A 22 -6.86 -11.90 -13.75
N VAL A 23 -5.98 -10.90 -13.65
CA VAL A 23 -5.82 -10.12 -12.40
C VAL A 23 -7.03 -9.22 -12.15
N GLY A 24 -7.52 -8.53 -13.19
CA GLY A 24 -8.68 -7.65 -13.09
C GLY A 24 -9.95 -8.41 -12.72
N LEU A 25 -10.21 -9.56 -13.34
CA LEU A 25 -11.37 -10.39 -13.01
C LEU A 25 -11.27 -10.95 -11.58
N TYR A 26 -10.07 -11.32 -11.13
CA TYR A 26 -9.86 -11.75 -9.75
C TYR A 26 -10.17 -10.62 -8.76
N LEU A 27 -9.63 -9.41 -8.98
CA LEU A 27 -9.90 -8.26 -8.12
C LEU A 27 -11.40 -7.93 -8.09
N TYR A 28 -12.05 -7.88 -9.25
CA TYR A 28 -13.50 -7.66 -9.35
C TYR A 28 -14.30 -8.63 -8.47
N ARG A 29 -14.00 -9.93 -8.56
CA ARG A 29 -14.66 -10.96 -7.74
C ARG A 29 -14.42 -10.79 -6.25
N VAL A 30 -13.19 -10.42 -5.86
CA VAL A 30 -12.85 -10.18 -4.44
C VAL A 30 -13.65 -9.00 -3.88
N PHE A 31 -13.72 -7.90 -4.63
CA PHE A 31 -14.38 -6.68 -4.16
C PHE A 31 -15.92 -6.75 -4.20
N GLU A 32 -16.51 -7.56 -5.09
CA GLU A 32 -17.95 -7.86 -5.06
C GLU A 32 -18.35 -8.95 -4.05
N GLY A 33 -17.37 -9.56 -3.36
CA GLY A 33 -17.64 -10.67 -2.44
C GLY A 33 -18.04 -11.99 -3.12
N GLU A 34 -17.81 -12.11 -4.44
CA GLU A 34 -18.02 -13.34 -5.18
C GLU A 34 -17.03 -14.43 -4.73
N LYS A 35 -17.41 -15.70 -4.93
CA LYS A 35 -16.53 -16.82 -4.57
C LYS A 35 -15.30 -16.87 -5.47
N THR A 36 -14.11 -16.68 -4.91
CA THR A 36 -12.85 -16.89 -5.63
C THR A 36 -12.29 -18.28 -5.42
N LEU A 37 -11.34 -18.70 -6.27
CA LEU A 37 -10.66 -19.99 -6.15
C LEU A 37 -9.81 -20.10 -4.87
N LEU A 38 -9.43 -18.98 -4.27
CA LEU A 38 -8.59 -18.92 -3.06
C LEU A 38 -9.42 -18.83 -1.77
N ASP A 39 -10.73 -18.62 -1.89
CA ASP A 39 -11.66 -18.48 -0.76
C ASP A 39 -11.61 -19.62 0.26
N PRO A 40 -11.49 -20.91 -0.11
CA PRO A 40 -11.47 -21.99 0.89
C PRO A 40 -10.32 -21.88 1.90
N ILE A 41 -9.21 -21.24 1.50
CA ILE A 41 -8.02 -21.06 2.33
C ILE A 41 -8.01 -19.67 2.97
N LEU A 42 -8.42 -18.63 2.23
CA LEU A 42 -8.35 -17.25 2.70
C LEU A 42 -9.49 -16.86 3.64
N ARG A 43 -10.73 -17.30 3.38
CA ARG A 43 -11.89 -16.96 4.23
C ARG A 43 -11.73 -17.34 5.72
N PRO A 44 -11.18 -18.50 6.12
CA PRO A 44 -10.99 -18.78 7.54
C PRO A 44 -9.93 -17.88 8.20
N VAL A 45 -8.90 -17.48 7.45
CA VAL A 45 -7.87 -16.54 7.92
C VAL A 45 -8.45 -15.14 8.06
N GLU A 46 -9.20 -14.69 7.06
CA GLU A 46 -9.91 -13.42 7.03
C GLU A 46 -10.88 -13.28 8.21
N ARG A 47 -11.72 -14.28 8.46
CA ARG A 47 -12.61 -14.31 9.64
C ARG A 47 -11.86 -14.24 10.97
N LEU A 48 -10.68 -14.86 11.05
CA LEU A 48 -9.85 -14.80 12.25
C LEU A 48 -9.29 -13.39 12.44
N ILE A 49 -8.85 -12.74 11.37
CA ILE A 49 -8.38 -11.35 11.38
C ILE A 49 -9.53 -10.41 11.76
N TYR A 50 -10.70 -10.51 11.13
CA TYR A 50 -11.87 -9.69 11.47
C TYR A 50 -12.27 -9.85 12.92
N ARG A 51 -12.29 -11.09 13.44
CA ARG A 51 -12.59 -11.35 14.84
C ARG A 51 -11.51 -10.80 15.79
N ALA A 52 -10.24 -10.87 15.42
CA ALA A 52 -9.14 -10.32 16.22
C ALA A 52 -9.15 -8.78 16.24
N CYS A 53 -9.54 -8.15 15.12
CA CYS A 53 -9.64 -6.70 14.97
C CYS A 53 -11.01 -6.13 15.42
N GLY A 54 -11.99 -6.98 15.73
CA GLY A 54 -13.35 -6.55 16.07
C GLY A 54 -14.11 -5.92 14.90
N ILE A 55 -13.75 -6.28 13.67
CA ILE A 55 -14.36 -5.77 12.43
C ILE A 55 -15.62 -6.59 12.14
N ASP A 56 -16.74 -5.90 11.93
CA ASP A 56 -17.97 -6.50 11.42
C ASP A 56 -18.00 -6.40 9.89
N GLU A 57 -17.91 -7.55 9.23
CA GLU A 57 -17.92 -7.68 7.76
C GLU A 57 -19.25 -7.21 7.14
N GLN A 58 -20.34 -7.18 7.92
CA GLN A 58 -21.67 -6.79 7.42
C GLN A 58 -22.03 -5.33 7.67
N SER A 59 -21.16 -4.58 8.36
CA SER A 59 -21.43 -3.17 8.64
C SER A 59 -21.04 -2.31 7.44
N GLU A 60 -22.01 -1.82 6.69
CA GLU A 60 -21.78 -0.81 5.67
C GLU A 60 -21.28 0.50 6.30
N MET A 61 -20.25 1.11 5.69
CA MET A 61 -19.74 2.42 6.09
C MET A 61 -20.29 3.50 5.15
N ASP A 62 -20.90 4.54 5.72
CA ASP A 62 -21.21 5.77 4.98
C ASP A 62 -19.91 6.43 4.47
N TRP A 63 -19.98 7.07 3.30
CA TRP A 63 -18.81 7.61 2.60
C TRP A 63 -18.01 8.61 3.45
N LYS A 64 -18.68 9.36 4.35
CA LYS A 64 -18.03 10.30 5.27
C LYS A 64 -17.19 9.56 6.30
N HIS A 65 -17.74 8.46 6.83
CA HIS A 65 -17.05 7.63 7.81
C HIS A 65 -15.85 6.93 7.16
N TYR A 66 -16.02 6.43 5.93
CA TYR A 66 -14.92 5.85 5.16
C TYR A 66 -13.79 6.86 4.92
N ALA A 67 -14.12 8.06 4.40
CA ALA A 67 -13.12 9.09 4.13
C ALA A 67 -12.38 9.53 5.40
N LEU A 68 -13.10 9.70 6.52
CA LEU A 68 -12.48 10.06 7.80
C LEU A 68 -11.56 8.94 8.31
N ALA A 69 -12.02 7.69 8.27
CA ALA A 69 -11.22 6.54 8.68
C ALA A 69 -9.96 6.39 7.82
N PHE A 70 -10.08 6.57 6.50
CA PHE A 70 -8.96 6.54 5.56
C PHE A 70 -7.92 7.63 5.85
N ILE A 71 -8.36 8.87 6.06
CA ILE A 71 -7.47 9.99 6.41
C ILE A 71 -6.79 9.73 7.76
N ALA A 72 -7.55 9.31 8.77
CA ALA A 72 -7.00 9.02 10.10
C ALA A 72 -5.98 7.88 10.06
N PHE A 73 -6.28 6.79 9.35
CA PHE A 73 -5.38 5.65 9.17
C PHE A 73 -4.08 6.05 8.45
N SER A 74 -4.20 6.81 7.36
CA SER A 74 -3.05 7.32 6.60
C SER A 74 -2.20 8.26 7.44
N ALA A 75 -2.81 9.13 8.24
CA ALA A 75 -2.11 10.04 9.14
C ALA A 75 -1.35 9.27 10.25
N VAL A 76 -1.96 8.25 10.85
CA VAL A 76 -1.31 7.39 11.86
C VAL A 76 -0.16 6.60 11.24
N GLY A 77 -0.33 6.05 10.04
CA GLY A 77 0.73 5.34 9.32
C GLY A 77 1.91 6.26 8.99
N THR A 78 1.62 7.47 8.48
CA THR A 78 2.62 8.51 8.20
C THR A 78 3.39 8.88 9.46
N PHE A 79 2.68 9.16 10.55
CA PHE A 79 3.29 9.55 11.83
C PHE A 79 4.16 8.42 12.41
N THR A 80 3.70 7.18 12.29
CA THR A 80 4.46 6.00 12.70
C THR A 80 5.75 5.85 11.92
N LEU A 81 5.70 5.98 10.58
CA LEU A 81 6.89 5.96 9.74
C LEU A 81 7.84 7.12 10.09
N PHE A 82 7.30 8.32 10.26
CA PHE A 82 8.09 9.49 10.65
C PHE A 82 8.86 9.24 11.96
N ILE A 83 8.22 8.67 12.98
CA ILE A 83 8.87 8.30 14.23
C ILE A 83 9.98 7.27 13.98
N ILE A 84 9.69 6.18 13.26
CA ILE A 84 10.69 5.13 12.95
C ILE A 84 11.93 5.74 12.30
N LEU A 85 11.76 6.66 11.35
CA LEU A 85 12.87 7.33 10.67
C LEU A 85 13.69 8.24 11.61
N LEU A 86 13.04 8.93 12.55
CA LEU A 86 13.73 9.76 13.54
C LEU A 86 14.53 8.94 14.55
N ILE A 87 13.96 7.83 15.03
CA ILE A 87 14.60 6.98 16.04
C ILE A 87 15.46 5.87 15.42
N GLN A 88 15.68 5.86 14.11
CA GLN A 88 16.38 4.77 13.42
C GLN A 88 17.79 4.50 13.95
N SER A 89 18.44 5.51 14.53
CA SER A 89 19.76 5.40 15.18
C SER A 89 19.74 4.58 16.47
N ALA A 90 18.58 4.48 17.13
CA ALA A 90 18.37 3.67 18.32
C ALA A 90 17.71 2.31 18.03
N LEU A 91 17.31 2.05 16.79
CA LEU A 91 16.67 0.80 16.39
C LEU A 91 17.71 -0.31 16.11
N PRO A 92 17.33 -1.59 16.32
CA PRO A 92 18.16 -2.73 15.92
C PRO A 92 18.53 -2.65 14.42
N TRP A 93 19.70 -3.19 14.08
CA TRP A 93 20.25 -3.16 12.71
C TRP A 93 20.62 -1.77 12.18
N TYR A 94 20.78 -0.79 13.06
CA TYR A 94 21.52 0.42 12.74
C TYR A 94 23.02 0.12 12.63
N ASP A 95 23.59 0.39 11.46
CA ASP A 95 25.03 0.25 11.21
C ASP A 95 25.66 1.63 11.01
N ALA A 96 26.34 2.11 12.06
CA ALA A 96 27.00 3.40 12.07
C ALA A 96 28.14 3.52 11.04
N ALA A 97 28.71 2.40 10.57
CA ALA A 97 29.78 2.41 9.59
C ALA A 97 29.25 2.67 8.16
N HIS A 98 28.03 2.26 7.87
CA HIS A 98 27.39 2.45 6.56
C HIS A 98 26.51 3.69 6.50
N GLN A 99 26.01 4.19 7.64
CA GLN A 99 25.09 5.32 7.71
C GLN A 99 25.82 6.66 7.84
N THR A 100 26.49 7.07 6.76
CA THR A 100 27.31 8.29 6.71
C THR A 100 26.50 9.57 6.60
N THR A 101 25.21 9.50 6.23
CA THR A 101 24.33 10.66 6.10
C THR A 101 23.28 10.65 7.21
N PRO A 102 23.23 11.68 8.06
CA PRO A 102 22.23 11.73 9.12
C PRO A 102 20.82 11.92 8.53
N MET A 103 19.85 11.25 9.13
CA MET A 103 18.45 11.50 8.86
C MET A 103 18.03 12.81 9.52
N THR A 104 17.85 13.85 8.72
CA THR A 104 17.33 15.13 9.19
C THR A 104 15.81 15.06 9.36
N LEU A 105 15.27 15.94 10.20
CA LEU A 105 13.82 16.00 10.46
C LEU A 105 13.03 16.28 9.17
N ASP A 106 13.51 17.19 8.34
CA ASP A 106 12.88 17.55 7.07
C ASP A 106 12.86 16.35 6.09
N LEU A 107 13.94 15.58 6.06
CA LEU A 107 14.05 14.40 5.20
C LEU A 107 13.15 13.26 5.69
N ALA A 108 13.10 13.03 7.01
CA ALA A 108 12.19 12.05 7.60
C ALA A 108 10.73 12.40 7.30
N LEU A 109 10.35 13.68 7.43
CA LEU A 109 8.99 14.14 7.16
C LEU A 109 8.64 14.00 5.67
N ASN A 110 9.53 14.45 4.77
CA ASN A 110 9.33 14.32 3.34
C ASN A 110 9.19 12.85 2.92
N THR A 111 10.04 11.98 3.46
CA THR A 111 9.99 10.53 3.16
C THR A 111 8.69 9.92 3.68
N ALA A 112 8.28 10.24 4.92
CA ALA A 112 7.07 9.68 5.51
C ALA A 112 5.82 10.04 4.70
N ILE A 113 5.68 11.32 4.32
CA ILE A 113 4.57 11.80 3.49
C ILE A 113 4.63 11.13 2.12
N SER A 114 5.80 11.09 1.47
CA SER A 114 5.94 10.56 0.12
C SER A 114 5.58 9.08 0.01
N PHE A 115 5.90 8.28 1.04
CA PHE A 115 5.52 6.87 1.08
C PHE A 115 4.03 6.69 1.42
N SER A 116 3.47 7.54 2.29
CA SER A 116 2.03 7.48 2.58
C SER A 116 1.15 7.90 1.41
N THR A 117 1.63 8.79 0.53
CA THR A 117 0.89 9.26 -0.65
C THR A 117 1.25 8.51 -1.92
N THR A 118 1.85 7.31 -1.81
CA THR A 118 2.33 6.46 -2.92
C THR A 118 3.27 7.13 -3.94
N THR A 119 3.72 8.37 -3.69
CA THR A 119 4.68 9.09 -4.53
C THR A 119 6.03 8.41 -4.53
N THR A 120 6.43 7.82 -3.39
CA THR A 120 7.72 7.15 -3.20
C THR A 120 8.93 8.00 -3.62
N TRP A 121 8.85 9.32 -3.38
CA TRP A 121 9.95 10.24 -3.66
C TRP A 121 11.16 9.94 -2.75
N GLN A 122 12.34 9.94 -3.34
CA GLN A 122 13.60 9.61 -2.67
C GLN A 122 14.61 10.74 -2.84
N ALA A 123 14.73 11.58 -1.80
CA ALA A 123 15.75 12.63 -1.69
C ALA A 123 17.00 12.18 -0.91
N TYR A 124 17.19 10.87 -0.77
CA TYR A 124 18.25 10.25 0.04
C TYR A 124 18.86 9.06 -0.71
N ALA A 125 20.10 8.70 -0.35
CA ALA A 125 20.72 7.47 -0.79
C ALA A 125 20.40 6.37 0.22
N GLY A 126 19.64 5.35 -0.21
CA GLY A 126 19.11 4.31 0.67
C GLY A 126 20.21 3.55 1.43
N GLU A 127 21.36 3.35 0.79
CA GLU A 127 22.49 2.60 1.32
C GLU A 127 23.24 3.36 2.43
N THR A 128 23.23 4.70 2.40
CA THR A 128 24.02 5.54 3.30
C THR A 128 23.19 6.32 4.32
N THR A 129 21.86 6.32 4.17
CA THR A 129 20.94 7.15 4.97
C THR A 129 19.89 6.32 5.74
N MET A 130 19.63 5.06 5.35
CA MET A 130 18.57 4.24 5.94
C MET A 130 19.08 2.94 6.57
N SER A 131 18.61 2.65 7.79
CA SER A 131 18.73 1.32 8.40
C SER A 131 17.90 0.26 7.65
N TYR A 132 18.39 -0.97 7.57
CA TYR A 132 17.65 -2.11 7.01
C TYR A 132 16.30 -2.30 7.69
N LEU A 133 16.22 -2.06 9.01
CA LEU A 133 14.96 -2.15 9.74
C LEU A 133 13.95 -1.10 9.23
N SER A 134 14.39 0.14 9.08
CA SER A 134 13.55 1.23 8.56
C SER A 134 13.04 0.93 7.16
N GLN A 135 13.87 0.33 6.31
CA GLN A 135 13.46 -0.09 4.96
C GLN A 135 12.41 -1.20 5.02
N MET A 136 12.67 -2.26 5.79
CA MET A 136 11.79 -3.43 5.85
C MET A 136 10.48 -3.19 6.60
N VAL A 137 10.52 -2.48 7.73
CA VAL A 137 9.34 -2.30 8.59
C VAL A 137 8.65 -0.98 8.29
N GLY A 138 9.41 0.07 7.96
CA GLY A 138 8.84 1.39 7.66
C GLY A 138 8.37 1.49 6.22
N LEU A 139 9.31 1.45 5.28
CA LEU A 139 9.04 1.76 3.87
C LEU A 139 8.18 0.69 3.20
N VAL A 140 8.50 -0.60 3.40
CA VAL A 140 7.72 -1.69 2.83
C VAL A 140 6.30 -1.70 3.39
N ALA A 141 6.12 -1.56 4.71
CA ALA A 141 4.78 -1.51 5.30
C ALA A 141 3.98 -0.35 4.70
N GLN A 142 4.55 0.85 4.59
CA GLN A 142 3.82 1.98 4.01
C GLN A 142 3.48 1.80 2.54
N ASN A 143 4.32 1.14 1.74
CA ASN A 143 3.95 0.79 0.37
C ASN A 143 2.72 -0.13 0.31
N PHE A 144 2.59 -1.07 1.25
CA PHE A 144 1.41 -1.93 1.34
C PHE A 144 0.18 -1.15 1.85
N LEU A 145 0.33 -0.39 2.93
CA LEU A 145 -0.78 0.36 3.54
C LEU A 145 -1.35 1.40 2.57
N ALA A 146 -0.49 2.17 1.92
CA ALA A 146 -0.91 3.21 0.99
C ALA A 146 -1.56 2.59 -0.27
N GLY A 147 -0.96 1.54 -0.84
CA GLY A 147 -1.55 0.84 -1.99
C GLY A 147 -2.88 0.16 -1.68
N ALA A 148 -3.02 -0.47 -0.51
CA ALA A 148 -4.28 -1.08 -0.08
C ALA A 148 -5.36 -0.03 0.19
N GLY A 149 -4.98 1.10 0.79
CA GLY A 149 -5.87 2.22 1.04
C GLY A 149 -6.42 2.84 -0.26
N ASP A 150 -5.54 3.09 -1.23
CA ASP A 150 -5.92 3.65 -2.53
C ASP A 150 -6.87 2.71 -3.30
N ALA A 151 -6.57 1.40 -3.29
CA ALA A 151 -7.46 0.40 -3.88
C ALA A 151 -8.83 0.39 -3.19
N GLY A 152 -8.86 0.40 -1.85
CA GLY A 152 -10.09 0.47 -1.08
C GLY A 152 -10.93 1.71 -1.43
N PHE A 153 -10.31 2.89 -1.55
CA PHE A 153 -11.00 4.12 -1.90
C PHE A 153 -11.59 4.06 -3.31
N TYR A 154 -10.82 3.55 -4.28
CA TYR A 154 -11.30 3.36 -5.66
C TYR A 154 -12.54 2.46 -5.70
N PHE A 155 -12.45 1.25 -5.13
CA PHE A 155 -13.55 0.29 -5.15
C PHE A 155 -14.76 0.76 -4.32
N GLY A 156 -14.53 1.37 -3.15
CA GLY A 156 -15.59 1.95 -2.34
C GLY A 156 -16.36 3.03 -3.11
N SER A 157 -15.66 3.92 -3.82
CA SER A 157 -16.30 4.96 -4.62
C SER A 157 -17.11 4.42 -5.80
N THR A 158 -16.65 3.34 -6.44
CA THR A 158 -17.37 2.72 -7.57
C THR A 158 -18.61 1.95 -7.14
N LEU A 159 -18.57 1.29 -5.98
CA LEU A 159 -19.71 0.53 -5.45
C LEU A 159 -20.82 1.47 -4.97
N THR A 160 -20.48 2.52 -4.21
CA THR A 160 -21.47 3.53 -3.79
C THR A 160 -22.09 4.26 -4.99
N ALA A 161 -21.32 4.49 -6.06
CA ALA A 161 -21.86 5.09 -7.28
C ALA A 161 -22.84 4.16 -8.01
N ALA A 162 -22.58 2.84 -8.04
CA ALA A 162 -23.50 1.86 -8.63
C ALA A 162 -24.83 1.79 -7.87
N ASP A 163 -24.79 1.75 -6.53
CA ASP A 163 -26.00 1.70 -5.69
C ASP A 163 -26.87 2.96 -5.82
N SER A 164 -26.27 4.11 -6.15
CA SER A 164 -26.99 5.37 -6.35
C SER A 164 -27.71 5.49 -7.69
N VAL A 165 -27.43 4.62 -8.66
CA VAL A 165 -28.05 4.61 -10.00
C VAL A 165 -29.26 3.67 -10.07
N ASP A 166 -29.33 2.69 -9.18
CA ASP A 166 -30.39 1.67 -9.12
C ASP A 166 -31.52 1.99 -8.10
N GLY A 167 -31.50 3.17 -7.46
CA GLY A 167 -32.52 3.66 -6.51
C GLY A 167 -33.37 4.81 -7.06
#